data_AF-A0A4Y7U1K9-F1
#
_entry.id   AF-A0A4Y7U1K9-F1
#
_cell.length_a   1.000
_cell.length_b   1.000
_cell.length_c   1.000
_cell.angle_alpha   90.00
_cell.angle_beta   90.00
_cell.angle_gamma   90.00
#
_symmetry.space_group_name_H-M   'P 1'
#
loop_
_entity.id
_entity.type
_entity.pdbx_description
1 polymer ?
#
loop_
_entity_poly.entity_id
_entity_poly.type
_entity_poly.pdbx_seq_one_letter_code
_entity_poly.pdbx_strand_id
1 'polypeptide(L)'
;LKYVGKKKRIFQVSGSISFQVPGTGVFIAYIMKNGTPLTQYKIYGRGAAVNDIIVLPLNATTELTTNDYIEVALQRNSGATGQLVVPNITVTIK
;
A
#
# COMPACT_ATOMS: atom_id res chain seq x y z
N LEU A 1 -4.13 -2.85 -10.39
CA LEU A 1 -5.56 -3.07 -10.77
C LEU A 1 -5.99 -1.93 -11.68
N LYS A 2 -6.62 -2.18 -12.83
CA LYS A 2 -6.92 -1.14 -13.85
C LYS A 2 -8.42 -0.92 -14.01
N TYR A 3 -8.86 0.33 -14.09
CA TYR A 3 -10.25 0.70 -14.35
C TYR A 3 -10.53 0.79 -15.85
N VAL A 4 -11.51 0.03 -16.33
CA VAL A 4 -11.90 -0.04 -17.76
C VAL A 4 -13.29 0.53 -18.04
N GLY A 5 -13.93 1.17 -17.06
CA GLY A 5 -15.25 1.77 -17.24
C GLY A 5 -15.21 3.10 -18.00
N LYS A 6 -16.34 3.47 -18.62
CA LYS A 6 -16.45 4.66 -19.50
C LYS A 6 -16.70 5.97 -18.76
N LYS A 7 -17.26 5.91 -17.55
CA LYS A 7 -17.61 7.10 -16.76
C LYS A 7 -16.67 7.24 -15.59
N LYS A 8 -16.26 8.45 -15.29
CA LYS A 8 -15.50 8.77 -14.07
C LYS A 8 -16.34 8.41 -12.84
N ARG A 9 -15.74 7.73 -11.86
CA ARG A 9 -16.38 7.32 -10.61
C ARG A 9 -15.41 7.37 -9.45
N ILE A 10 -15.96 7.58 -8.25
CA ILE A 10 -15.23 7.46 -7.00
C ILE A 10 -15.25 6.00 -6.58
N PHE A 11 -14.08 5.48 -6.20
CA PHE A 11 -13.89 4.12 -5.73
C PHE A 11 -13.30 4.13 -4.33
N GLN A 12 -13.75 3.20 -3.51
CA GLN A 12 -13.13 2.85 -2.25
C GLN A 12 -12.17 1.70 -2.48
N VAL A 13 -10.91 1.88 -2.07
CA VAL A 13 -9.87 0.86 -2.09
C VAL A 13 -9.65 0.42 -0.65
N SER A 14 -9.95 -0.84 -0.35
CA SER A 14 -9.76 -1.43 0.97
C SER A 14 -8.98 -2.73 0.91
N GLY A 15 -8.26 -3.09 1.96
CA GLY A 15 -7.48 -4.33 1.99
C GLY A 15 -6.44 -4.37 3.10
N SER A 16 -5.43 -5.22 2.92
CA SER A 16 -4.30 -5.32 3.83
C SER A 16 -3.04 -5.80 3.11
N ILE A 17 -1.89 -5.46 3.68
CA ILE A 17 -0.59 -5.97 3.27
C ILE A 17 0.13 -6.52 4.50
N SER A 18 0.69 -7.72 4.38
CA SER A 18 1.63 -8.25 5.37
C SER A 18 3.04 -8.27 4.79
N PHE A 19 4.02 -7.92 5.62
CA PHE A 19 5.42 -7.95 5.21
C PHE A 19 6.33 -8.22 6.39
N GLN A 20 7.43 -8.92 6.12
CA GLN A 20 8.50 -9.17 7.06
C GLN A 20 9.60 -8.12 6.87
N VAL A 21 10.13 -7.62 7.99
CA VAL A 21 11.15 -6.57 8.01
C VAL A 21 12.52 -7.11 8.41
N PRO A 22 13.61 -6.50 7.92
CA PRO A 22 14.98 -6.94 8.22
C PRO A 22 15.46 -6.48 9.60
N GLY A 23 14.67 -5.70 10.35
CA GLY A 23 15.07 -5.11 11.62
C GLY A 23 14.21 -3.92 12.03
N THR A 24 14.66 -3.21 13.06
CA THR A 24 13.98 -2.03 13.60
C THR A 24 13.84 -0.93 12.54
N GLY A 25 12.65 -0.37 12.39
CA GLY A 25 12.41 0.70 11.43
C GLY A 25 10.96 1.14 11.33
N VAL A 26 10.74 2.21 10.59
CA VAL A 26 9.40 2.70 10.23
C VAL A 26 9.18 2.43 8.74
N PHE A 27 8.05 1.83 8.44
CA PHE A 27 7.65 1.41 7.10
C PHE A 27 6.30 2.02 6.76
N ILE A 28 6.07 2.30 5.48
CA ILE A 28 4.86 2.93 4.99
C ILE A 28 4.27 2.05 3.90
N ALA A 29 3.01 1.66 4.08
CA ALA A 29 2.20 1.12 3.01
C ALA A 29 1.24 2.21 2.52
N TYR A 30 1.04 2.30 1.20
CA TYR A 30 0.12 3.28 0.63
C TYR A 30 -0.40 2.86 -0.74
N ILE A 31 -1.49 3.51 -1.16
CA ILE A 31 -2.06 3.36 -2.49
C ILE A 31 -1.45 4.40 -3.44
N MET A 32 -1.10 3.96 -4.65
CA MET A 32 -0.73 4.83 -5.75
C MET A 32 -1.80 4.79 -6.84
N LYS A 33 -2.00 5.93 -7.49
CA LYS A 33 -2.80 6.08 -8.70
C LYS A 33 -1.88 6.49 -9.83
N ASN A 34 -1.80 5.68 -10.88
CA ASN A 34 -0.93 5.94 -12.04
C ASN A 34 0.52 6.27 -11.66
N GLY A 35 1.12 5.49 -10.76
CA GLY A 35 2.47 5.74 -10.22
C GLY A 35 2.59 6.93 -9.25
N THR A 36 1.52 7.70 -9.02
CA THR A 36 1.52 8.82 -8.08
C THR A 36 0.96 8.40 -6.71
N PRO A 37 1.68 8.61 -5.60
CA PRO A 37 1.18 8.31 -4.27
C PRO A 37 -0.06 9.13 -3.88
N LEU A 38 -1.08 8.47 -3.32
CA LEU A 38 -2.17 9.15 -2.61
C LEU A 38 -1.72 9.41 -1.17
N THR A 39 -1.00 10.51 -0.97
CA THR A 39 -0.21 10.78 0.26
C THR A 39 -1.02 10.84 1.54
N GLN A 40 -2.28 11.24 1.47
CA GLN A 40 -3.21 11.28 2.61
C GLN A 40 -3.60 9.90 3.16
N TYR A 41 -3.36 8.83 2.38
CA TYR A 41 -3.66 7.46 2.77
C TYR A 41 -2.41 6.63 3.09
N LYS A 42 -1.32 7.30 3.50
CA LYS A 42 -0.12 6.63 4.00
C LYS A 42 -0.37 6.04 5.37
N ILE A 43 -0.04 4.76 5.54
CA ILE A 43 -0.23 4.03 6.78
C ILE A 43 1.14 3.54 7.26
N TYR A 44 1.45 3.81 8.52
CA TYR A 44 2.76 3.57 9.11
C TYR A 44 2.74 2.30 9.96
N GLY A 45 3.77 1.48 9.80
CA GLY A 45 4.06 0.34 10.65
C GLY A 45 5.47 0.44 11.22
N ARG A 46 5.67 -0.07 12.43
CA ARG A 46 6.98 -0.11 13.08
C ARG A 46 7.40 -1.55 13.31
N GLY A 47 8.59 -1.89 12.81
CA GLY A 47 9.30 -3.11 13.20
C GLY A 47 10.16 -2.83 14.42
N ALA A 48 10.19 -3.76 15.37
CA ALA A 48 11.01 -3.67 16.57
C ALA A 48 12.28 -4.54 16.46
N ALA A 49 12.20 -5.70 15.81
CA ALA A 49 13.27 -6.67 15.68
C ALA A 49 13.45 -7.20 14.25
N VAL A 50 14.53 -7.96 14.04
CA VAL A 50 14.77 -8.69 12.80
C VAL A 50 13.69 -9.74 12.62
N ASN A 51 13.18 -9.90 11.40
CA ASN A 51 12.15 -10.87 11.03
C ASN A 51 10.76 -10.61 11.59
N ASP A 52 10.50 -9.44 12.20
CA ASP A 52 9.15 -9.04 12.60
C ASP A 52 8.21 -9.04 11.39
N ILE A 53 6.98 -9.48 11.61
CA ILE A 53 5.90 -9.43 10.62
C ILE A 53 4.96 -8.29 10.99
N ILE A 54 4.78 -7.36 10.05
CA ILE A 54 3.87 -6.23 10.17
C ILE A 54 2.69 -6.46 9.24
N VAL A 55 1.48 -6.22 9.74
CA VAL A 55 0.25 -6.21 8.94
C VAL A 55 -0.32 -4.80 8.97
N LEU A 56 -0.46 -4.17 7.81
CA LEU A 56 -1.05 -2.84 7.69
C LEU A 56 -2.35 -2.92 6.90
N PRO A 57 -3.43 -2.26 7.37
CA PRO A 57 -4.62 -2.10 6.57
C PRO A 57 -4.32 -1.15 5.40
N LEU A 58 -5.06 -1.28 4.31
CA LEU A 58 -5.07 -0.36 3.18
C LEU A 58 -6.46 0.25 3.11
N ASN A 59 -6.57 1.57 3.19
CA ASN A 59 -7.85 2.29 3.10
C ASN A 59 -7.65 3.60 2.36
N ALA A 60 -8.23 3.71 1.17
CA ALA A 60 -8.16 4.91 0.35
C ALA A 60 -9.47 5.14 -0.40
N THR A 61 -9.73 6.40 -0.74
CA THR A 61 -10.81 6.77 -1.66
C THR A 61 -10.18 7.59 -2.78
N THR A 62 -10.46 7.22 -4.02
CA THR A 62 -9.98 8.01 -5.16
C THR A 62 -10.92 7.90 -6.33
N GLU A 63 -10.85 8.90 -7.18
CA GLU A 63 -11.63 8.96 -8.40
C GLU A 63 -10.82 8.37 -9.55
N LEU A 64 -11.42 7.47 -10.32
CA LEU A 64 -10.80 6.81 -11.46
C LEU A 64 -11.51 7.20 -12.76
N THR A 65 -10.72 7.58 -13.77
CA THR A 65 -11.14 7.72 -15.16
C THR A 65 -10.68 6.50 -15.96
N THR A 66 -11.23 6.31 -17.16
CA THR A 66 -10.90 5.17 -18.03
C THR A 66 -9.38 5.02 -18.17
N ASN A 67 -8.89 3.80 -17.95
CA ASN A 67 -7.49 3.38 -17.96
C ASN A 67 -6.64 3.77 -16.74
N ASP A 68 -7.17 4.51 -15.77
CA ASP A 68 -6.48 4.72 -14.51
C ASP A 68 -6.22 3.36 -13.82
N TYR A 69 -5.09 3.25 -13.14
CA TYR A 69 -4.74 2.06 -12.39
C TYR A 69 -4.29 2.39 -10.97
N ILE A 70 -4.56 1.42 -10.10
CA ILE A 70 -4.23 1.43 -8.68
C ILE A 70 -3.13 0.42 -8.41
N GLU A 71 -2.19 0.82 -7.57
CA GLU A 71 -1.08 0.00 -7.08
C GLU A 71 -0.97 0.13 -5.56
N VAL A 72 -0.41 -0.91 -4.94
CA VAL A 72 -0.01 -0.88 -3.53
C VAL A 72 1.51 -0.73 -3.50
N ALA A 73 1.99 0.27 -2.76
CA ALA A 73 3.40 0.49 -2.54
C ALA A 73 3.77 0.20 -1.09
N LEU A 74 4.98 -0.33 -0.91
CA LEU A 74 5.62 -0.50 0.39
C LEU A 74 6.97 0.24 0.35
N GLN A 75 7.22 1.05 1.36
CA GLN A 75 8.42 1.87 1.46
C GLN A 75 9.01 1.77 2.86
N ARG A 76 10.34 1.71 2.95
CA ARG A 76 11.06 2.01 4.20
C ARG A 76 11.16 3.52 4.37
N ASN A 77 10.59 4.06 5.45
CA ASN A 77 10.72 5.46 5.83
C ASN A 77 12.03 5.71 6.60
N SER A 78 12.38 4.80 7.51
CA SER A 78 13.62 4.85 8.29
C SER A 78 13.96 3.46 8.86
N GLY A 79 15.19 3.29 9.35
CA GLY A 79 15.64 2.08 10.05
C GLY A 79 16.51 1.15 9.21
N ALA A 80 16.64 -0.09 9.68
CA ALA A 80 17.59 -1.09 9.17
C ALA A 80 17.43 -1.35 7.67
N THR A 81 18.55 -1.39 6.94
CA THR A 81 18.61 -1.73 5.52
C THR A 81 18.45 -3.24 5.28
N GLY A 82 18.07 -3.64 4.08
CA GLY A 82 17.86 -5.05 3.73
C GLY A 82 16.58 -5.28 2.92
N GLN A 83 16.27 -6.55 2.64
CA GLN A 83 15.09 -6.94 1.88
C GLN A 83 13.82 -6.83 2.74
N LEU A 84 12.73 -6.36 2.12
CA LEU A 84 11.37 -6.51 2.65
C LEU A 84 10.72 -7.69 1.92
N VAL A 85 10.25 -8.67 2.68
CA VAL A 85 9.54 -9.83 2.11
C VAL A 85 8.06 -9.59 2.28
N VAL A 86 7.26 -9.74 1.22
CA VAL A 86 5.81 -9.48 1.23
C VAL A 86 5.08 -10.81 1.02
N PRO A 87 4.66 -11.51 2.08
CA PRO A 87 4.00 -12.80 1.94
C PRO A 87 2.58 -12.69 1.39
N ASN A 88 1.87 -11.61 1.69
CA ASN A 88 0.48 -11.46 1.27
C ASN A 88 0.07 -10.01 1.04
N ILE A 89 -0.77 -9.81 0.02
CA ILE A 89 -1.49 -8.58 -0.24
C ILE A 89 -2.94 -8.95 -0.58
N THR A 90 -3.90 -8.28 0.05
CA THR A 90 -5.31 -8.30 -0.33
C THR A 90 -5.77 -6.90 -0.68
N VAL A 91 -6.52 -6.76 -1.78
CA VAL A 91 -7.10 -5.48 -2.21
C VAL A 91 -8.47 -5.73 -2.79
N THR A 92 -9.44 -4.95 -2.33
CA THR A 92 -10.80 -4.87 -2.86
C THR A 92 -11.06 -3.44 -3.30
N ILE A 93 -11.71 -3.27 -4.46
CA ILE A 93 -12.11 -1.96 -4.97
C ILE A 93 -13.62 -1.99 -5.20
N LYS A 94 -14.36 -1.07 -4.59
CA LYS A 94 -15.83 -0.94 -4.69
C LYS A 94 -16.23 0.44 -5.18
#